data_AF-A0A9E2UJC0-F1
#
_entry.id   AF-A0A9E2UJC0-F1
#
_cell.length_a   1.000
_cell.length_b   1.000
_cell.length_c   1.000
_cell.angle_alpha   90.00
_cell.angle_beta   90.00
_cell.angle_gamma   90.00
#
_symmetry.space_group_name_H-M   'P 1'
#
loop_
_entity.id
_entity.type
_entity.pdbx_description
1 polymer ?
#
loop_
_entity_poly.entity_id
_entity_poly.type
_entity_poly.pdbx_seq_one_letter_code
_entity_poly.pdbx_strand_id
1 'polypeptide(L)' 'MRTAFLDSDEGKARPDATPRFILAQNGKIILAVTGNAGWKDQMWPKILAVTGTSA' A
#
# COMPACT_ATOMS: atom_id res chain seq x y z
N MET A 1 -8.21 12.01 -5.50
CA MET A 1 -7.15 11.66 -6.48
C MET A 1 -6.25 10.62 -5.81
N ARG A 2 -6.16 9.41 -6.39
CA ARG A 2 -5.42 8.27 -5.85
C ARG A 2 -3.94 8.47 -6.19
N THR A 3 -3.15 9.05 -5.30
CA THR A 3 -1.70 9.11 -5.51
C THR A 3 -1.17 7.69 -5.31
N ALA A 4 -0.94 6.96 -6.40
CA ALA A 4 -0.25 5.68 -6.32
C ALA A 4 1.18 5.97 -5.86
N PHE A 5 1.80 5.09 -5.08
CA PHE A 5 3.20 5.24 -4.66
C PHE A 5 4.14 5.57 -5.85
N LEU A 6 3.84 5.04 -7.04
CA LEU A 6 4.57 5.31 -8.29
C LEU A 6 4.54 6.79 -8.73
N ASP A 7 3.52 7.55 -8.33
CA ASP A 7 3.38 8.97 -8.69
C ASP A 7 4.18 9.90 -7.78
N SER A 8 4.68 9.37 -6.65
CA SER A 8 5.57 10.10 -5.73
C SER A 8 6.98 10.27 -6.29
N ASP A 9 7.73 11.25 -5.80
CA ASP A 9 9.12 11.49 -6.21
C ASP A 9 10.02 10.27 -5.95
N GLU A 10 9.78 9.54 -4.85
CA GLU A 10 10.48 8.28 -4.54
C GLU A 10 10.14 7.17 -5.55
N GLY A 11 8.88 7.08 -5.97
CA GLY A 11 8.43 6.14 -6.98
C GLY A 11 9.05 6.41 -8.36
N LYS A 12 9.17 7.70 -8.73
CA LYS A 12 9.84 8.12 -9.96
C LYS A 12 11.36 7.90 -9.93
N ALA A 13 11.99 8.09 -8.77
CA ALA A 13 13.43 7.92 -8.60
C ALA A 13 13.87 6.44 -8.62
N ARG A 14 12.96 5.50 -8.40
CA ARG A 14 13.24 4.06 -8.38
C ARG A 14 12.26 3.27 -9.26
N PRO A 15 12.30 3.47 -10.60
CA PRO A 15 11.34 2.85 -11.51
C PRO A 15 11.39 1.31 -11.47
N ASP A 16 12.56 0.73 -11.16
CA ASP A 16 12.78 -0.71 -11.10
C ASP A 16 12.64 -1.30 -9.69
N ALA A 17 12.43 -0.45 -8.66
CA ALA A 17 12.24 -0.96 -7.32
C ALA A 17 10.82 -1.52 -7.18
N THR A 18 10.73 -2.76 -6.73
CA THR A 18 9.46 -3.32 -6.27
C THR A 18 9.23 -2.85 -4.83
N PRO A 19 8.32 -1.88 -4.56
CA PRO A 19 8.07 -1.41 -3.20
C PRO A 19 7.51 -2.51 -2.32
N ARG A 20 7.78 -2.44 -1.02
CA ARG A 20 7.20 -3.32 0.00
C ARG A 20 6.37 -2.49 0.96
N PHE A 21 5.12 -2.89 1.15
CA PHE A 21 4.16 -2.23 2.03
C PHE A 21 3.85 -3.15 3.22
N ILE A 22 3.80 -2.58 4.42
CA ILE A 22 3.52 -3.30 5.67
C ILE A 22 2.40 -2.56 6.38
N LEU A 23 1.33 -3.27 6.72
CA LEU A 23 0.24 -2.78 7.56
C LEU A 23 0.32 -3.46 8.92
N ALA A 24 0.45 -2.64 9.97
CA ALA A 24 0.45 -3.08 11.35
C ALA A 24 -0.72 -2.46 12.12
N GLN A 25 -1.36 -3.26 12.97
CA GLN A 25 -2.42 -2.83 13.88
C GLN A 25 -2.21 -3.51 15.23
N ASN A 26 -2.35 -2.77 16.33
CA ASN A 26 -2.19 -3.29 17.69
C ASN A 26 -0.85 -4.03 17.91
N GLY A 27 0.24 -3.47 17.38
CA GLY A 27 1.58 -4.04 17.51
C GLY A 27 1.84 -5.31 16.68
N LYS A 28 0.91 -5.72 15.80
CA LYS A 28 1.04 -6.90 14.95
C LYS A 28 0.97 -6.51 13.48
N ILE A 29 1.81 -7.14 12.66
CA ILE A 29 1.72 -7.06 11.20
C ILE A 29 0.51 -7.88 10.77
N ILE A 30 -0.43 -7.25 10.06
CA ILE A 30 -1.68 -7.88 9.60
C ILE A 30 -1.75 -8.03 8.08
N LEU A 31 -0.85 -7.36 7.34
CA LEU A 31 -0.67 -7.54 5.91
C LEU A 31 0.71 -7.05 5.48
N ALA A 32 1.38 -7.79 4.60
CA ALA A 32 2.57 -7.34 3.89
C ALA A 32 2.44 -7.70 2.41
N VAL A 33 2.68 -6.74 1.52
CA VAL A 33 2.56 -6.93 0.07
C VAL A 33 3.67 -6.19 -0.67
N THR A 34 3.87 -6.56 -1.93
CA THR A 34 4.90 -5.98 -2.77
C THR A 34 4.32 -5.47 -4.09
N GLY A 35 4.93 -4.43 -4.63
CA GLY A 35 4.57 -3.86 -5.92
C GLY A 35 3.25 -3.08 -5.93
N ASN A 36 3.02 -2.38 -7.03
CA ASN A 36 1.82 -1.56 -7.20
C ASN A 36 0.53 -2.39 -7.25
N ALA A 37 0.58 -3.61 -7.81
CA ALA A 37 -0.53 -4.56 -7.78
C ALA A 37 -0.88 -4.96 -6.34
N GLY A 38 0.13 -5.32 -5.53
CA GLY A 38 -0.07 -5.60 -4.10
C GLY A 38 -0.69 -4.42 -3.36
N TRP A 39 -0.22 -3.20 -3.63
CA TRP A 39 -0.83 -2.00 -3.07
C TRP A 39 -2.32 -1.86 -3.43
N LYS A 40 -2.65 -1.92 -4.73
CA LYS A 40 -3.99 -1.65 -5.25
C LYS A 40 -5.00 -2.74 -4.89
N ASP A 41 -4.61 -3.99 -5.03
CA ASP A 41 -5.54 -5.12 -5.01
C ASP A 41 -5.68 -5.73 -3.60
N GLN A 42 -4.72 -5.47 -2.71
CA GLN A 42 -4.68 -6.06 -1.36
C GLN A 42 -4.53 -5.02 -0.25
N MET A 43 -3.52 -4.14 -0.33
CA MET A 43 -3.24 -3.18 0.76
C MET A 43 -4.38 -2.18 0.94
N TRP A 44 -4.81 -1.53 -0.15
CA TRP A 44 -5.84 -0.51 -0.07
C TRP A 44 -7.20 -1.05 0.42
N PRO A 45 -7.73 -2.17 -0.10
CA PRO A 45 -8.93 -2.79 0.47
C PRO A 45 -8.79 -3.16 1.94
N LYS A 46 -7.61 -3.65 2.36
CA LYS A 46 -7.37 -4.01 3.77
C LYS A 46 -7.39 -2.78 4.68
N ILE A 47 -6.79 -1.66 4.26
CA ILE A 47 -6.84 -0.40 5.00
C ILE A 47 -8.29 0.02 5.21
N LEU A 48 -9.08 0.11 4.13
CA LEU A 48 -10.49 0.49 4.22
C LEU A 48 -11.29 -0.40 5.18
N ALA A 49 -11.06 -1.71 5.12
CA ALA A 49 -11.72 -2.69 5.99
C ALA A 49 -11.36 -2.51 7.48
N VAL A 50 -10.11 -2.19 7.81
CA VAL A 50 -9.67 -2.06 9.21
C VAL A 50 -9.90 -0.66 9.79
N THR A 51 -10.04 0.37 8.95
CA THR A 51 -10.38 1.73 9.39
C THR A 51 -11.88 2.01 9.43
N GLY A 52 -12.71 1.05 9.00
CA GLY A 52 -14.16 1.23 8.92
C GLY A 52 -14.57 2.29 7.88
N THR A 53 -13.69 2.58 6.92
CA THR A 53 -13.96 3.56 5.86
C THR A 53 -14.61 2.83 4.69
N SER A 54 -15.92 3.04 4.51
CA SER A 54 -16.61 2.69 3.27
C SER A 54 -16.17 3.68 2.20
N ALA A 55 -15.52 3.19 1.14
CA ALA A 55 -15.14 4.00 -0.01
C ALA A 55 -16.35 4.38 -0.89
#